data_AF-A0ABD6D855-F1
#
_entry.id   AF-A0ABD6D855-F1
#
_cell.length_a   1.000
_cell.length_b   1.000
_cell.length_c   1.000
_cell.angle_alpha   90.00
_cell.angle_beta   90.00
_cell.angle_gamma   90.00
#
_symmetry.space_group_name_H-M   'P 1'
#
loop_
_entity.id
_entity.type
_entity.pdbx_description
1 polymer ?
#
loop_
_entity_poly.entity_id
_entity_poly.type
_entity_poly.pdbx_seq_one_letter_code
_entity_poly.pdbx_strand_id
1 'polypeptide(L)' 'MNAHETMTVVDPSTQGTFHVVAYDDSGLRRELAALETGDSVDLTLDRAGIRANVWQARRADASTSAS' A
#
# COMPACT_ATOMS: atom_id res chain seq x y z
N MET A 1 -9.37 -4.42 -1.95
CA MET A 1 -9.46 -4.26 -0.47
C MET A 1 -10.46 -5.28 0.10
N ASN A 2 -10.23 -5.81 1.31
CA ASN A 2 -11.17 -6.75 1.94
C ASN A 2 -12.16 -6.04 2.89
N ALA A 3 -13.08 -6.81 3.50
CA ALA A 3 -14.11 -6.30 4.41
C ALA A 3 -13.56 -5.66 5.71
N HIS A 4 -12.27 -5.83 6.00
CA HIS A 4 -11.59 -5.24 7.15
C HIS A 4 -10.74 -4.02 6.79
N GLU A 5 -10.96 -3.44 5.61
CA GLU A 5 -10.20 -2.30 5.07
C GLU A 5 -8.70 -2.58 4.86
N THR A 6 -8.34 -3.86 4.84
CA THR A 6 -6.98 -4.33 4.57
C THR A 6 -6.79 -4.56 3.08
N MET A 7 -5.65 -4.12 2.56
CA MET A 7 -5.20 -4.40 1.19
C MET A 7 -3.92 -5.23 1.23
N THR A 8 -3.86 -6.27 0.40
CA THR A 8 -2.61 -7.01 0.17
C THR A 8 -1.92 -6.42 -1.04
N VAL A 9 -0.68 -5.99 -0.85
CA VAL A 9 0.20 -5.52 -1.93
C VAL A 9 1.33 -6.52 -2.08
N VAL A 10 1.70 -6.81 -3.33
CA VAL A 10 2.84 -7.64 -3.66
C VAL A 10 3.84 -6.78 -4.41
N ASP A 11 5.07 -6.74 -3.93
CA ASP A 11 6.18 -6.17 -4.69
C ASP A 11 6.66 -7.22 -5.70
N PRO A 12 6.49 -7.00 -7.02
CA PRO A 12 6.88 -7.99 -8.03
C PRO A 12 8.39 -8.21 -8.11
N SER A 13 9.21 -7.26 -7.64
CA SER A 13 10.67 -7.35 -7.71
C SER A 13 11.25 -8.24 -6.61
N THR A 14 10.67 -8.18 -5.41
CA THR A 14 11.14 -8.95 -4.24
C THR A 14 10.23 -10.11 -3.86
N GLN A 15 9.06 -10.24 -4.51
CA GLN A 15 7.94 -11.10 -4.08
C GLN A 15 7.49 -10.81 -2.64
N GLY A 16 7.79 -9.62 -2.11
CA GLY A 16 7.40 -9.19 -0.78
C GLY A 16 5.88 -9.02 -0.68
N THR A 17 5.28 -9.57 0.37
CA THR A 17 3.84 -9.41 0.66
C THR A 17 3.62 -8.44 1.81
N PHE A 18 2.81 -7.41 1.58
CA PHE A 18 2.54 -6.33 2.52
C PHE A 18 1.04 -6.24 2.80
N HIS A 19 0.66 -6.24 4.08
CA HIS A 19 -0.72 -5.98 4.49
C HIS A 19 -0.87 -4.51 4.88
N VAL A 20 -1.44 -3.72 3.98
CA VAL A 20 -1.72 -2.30 4.20
C VAL A 20 -3.02 -2.19 4.99
N VAL A 21 -2.95 -1.52 6.14
CA VAL A 21 -4.08 -1.32 7.09
C VAL A 21 -4.32 0.14 7.44
N ALA A 22 -3.37 1.02 7.08
CA ALA A 22 -3.46 2.45 7.32
C ALA A 22 -3.09 3.21 6.05
N TYR A 23 -3.58 4.44 5.94
CA TYR A 23 -3.42 5.29 4.76
C TYR A 23 -3.12 6.70 5.23
N ASP A 24 -2.26 7.41 4.50
CA ASP A 24 -1.91 8.81 4.78
C ASP A 24 -3.14 9.71 4.93
N ASP A 25 -4.10 9.54 4.01
CA ASP A 25 -5.34 10.28 3.98
C ASP A 25 -6.51 9.47 3.42
N SER A 26 -7.72 9.97 3.67
CA SER A 26 -8.97 9.33 3.25
C SER A 26 -9.20 9.30 1.73
N GLY A 27 -8.53 10.16 0.97
CA GLY A 27 -8.51 10.19 -0.49
C GLY A 27 -7.66 9.04 -1.04
N LEU A 28 -6.45 8.85 -0.52
CA LEU A 28 -5.58 7.72 -0.89
C LEU A 28 -6.29 6.38 -0.64
N ARG A 29 -6.94 6.24 0.52
CA ARG A 29 -7.75 5.05 0.82
C ARG A 29 -8.82 4.79 -0.25
N ARG A 30 -9.52 5.83 -0.70
CA ARG A 30 -10.58 5.71 -1.72
C ARG A 30 -10.03 5.35 -3.10
N GLU A 31 -8.90 5.95 -3.49
CA GLU A 31 -8.19 5.62 -4.73
C GLU A 31 -7.80 4.13 -4.74
N LEU A 32 -7.15 3.66 -3.67
CA LEU A 32 -6.72 2.27 -3.56
C LEU A 32 -7.90 1.28 -3.45
N ALA A 33 -9.02 1.69 -2.84
CA ALA A 33 -10.22 0.87 -2.77
C ALA A 33 -10.92 0.72 -4.13
N ALA A 34 -10.68 1.62 -5.08
CA ALA A 34 -11.24 1.57 -6.42
C ALA A 34 -10.40 0.70 -7.39
N LEU A 35 -9.17 0.34 -7.01
CA LEU A 35 -8.32 -0.55 -7.80
C LEU A 35 -8.86 -1.99 -7.80
N GLU A 36 -8.76 -2.64 -8.95
CA GLU A 36 -9.05 -4.05 -9.10
C GLU A 36 -7.83 -4.90 -8.74
N THR A 37 -8.06 -6.20 -8.49
CA THR A 37 -6.96 -7.12 -8.22
C THR A 37 -6.12 -7.28 -9.49
N GLY A 38 -4.82 -6.99 -9.39
CA GLY A 38 -3.89 -7.03 -10.52
C GLY A 38 -3.45 -5.64 -10.99
N ASP A 39 -4.14 -4.58 -10.57
CA ASP A 39 -3.70 -3.21 -10.84
C ASP A 39 -2.38 -2.92 -10.12
N SER A 40 -1.52 -2.17 -10.79
CA SER A 40 -0.23 -1.73 -10.27
C SER A 40 -0.32 -0.30 -9.75
N VAL A 41 0.33 -0.03 -8.62
CA VAL A 41 0.34 1.29 -7.99
C VAL A 41 1.67 1.53 -7.29
N ASP A 42 2.21 2.75 -7.43
CA ASP A 42 3.41 3.18 -6.73
C ASP A 42 3.06 3.74 -5.35
N LEU A 43 3.59 3.11 -4.31
CA LEU A 43 3.35 3.47 -2.91
C LEU A 43 4.66 3.47 -2.13
N THR A 44 4.74 4.40 -1.18
CA THR A 44 5.71 4.31 -0.08
C THR A 44 5.03 3.62 1.09
N LEU A 45 5.68 2.60 1.66
CA LEU A 45 5.15 1.83 2.78
C LEU A 45 5.95 2.11 4.06
N ASP A 46 5.26 2.55 5.09
CA ASP A 46 5.81 2.73 6.44
C ASP A 46 5.23 1.68 7.38
N ARG A 47 6.02 1.22 8.37
CA ARG A 47 5.51 0.25 9.36
C ARG A 47 4.42 0.90 10.20
N ALA A 48 3.21 0.33 10.19
CA ALA A 48 2.09 0.81 10.99
C ALA A 48 2.12 0.34 12.47
N GLY A 49 3.19 -0.34 12.89
CA GLY A 49 3.35 -0.85 14.25
C GLY A 49 4.67 -1.58 14.47
N ILE A 50 4.88 -2.08 15.69
CA ILE A 50 6.18 -2.58 16.14
C ILE A 50 6.41 -4.07 15.79
N ARG A 51 5.36 -4.89 15.70
CA ARG A 51 5.51 -6.37 15.62
C ARG A 51 4.67 -7.13 14.59
N ALA A 52 3.72 -6.48 13.89
CA ALA A 52 2.91 -7.15 12.88
C ALA A 52 3.37 -6.77 11.47
N ASN A 53 3.14 -7.65 10.47
CA ASN A 53 3.40 -7.35 9.06
C ASN A 53 2.36 -6.38 8.48
N VAL A 54 2.13 -5.27 9.19
CA VAL A 54 1.12 -4.26 8.87
C VAL A 54 1.80 -2.95 8.50
N TRP A 55 1.24 -2.31 7.48
CA TRP A 55 1.86 -1.17 6.83
C TRP A 55 0.85 -0.04 6.65
N GLN A 56 1.37 1.19 6.70
CA GLN A 56 0.70 2.40 6.30
C GLN A 56 1.16 2.73 4.88
N ALA A 57 0.21 2.94 3.98
CA ALA A 57 0.49 3.42 2.64
C ALA A 57 0.50 4.95 2.59
N ARG A 58 1.50 5.49 1.90
CA ARG A 58 1.55 6.88 1.44
C ARG A 58 1.76 6.90 -0.06
N ARG A 59 1.33 7.98 -0.71
CA ARG A 59 1.63 8.17 -2.14
C ARG A 59 3.15 8.20 -2.30
N ALA A 60 3.65 7.53 -3.33
CA ALA A 60 5.02 7.73 -3.72
C ALA A 60 5.21 9.21 -4.06
N ASP A 61 6.22 9.85 -3.50
CA ASP A 61 6.62 11.17 -3.97
C ASP A 61 7.03 11.03 -5.44
N ALA A 62 6.65 11.98 -6.29
CA ALA A 62 6.97 11.95 -7.73
C ALA A 62 8.50 11.82 -8.01
N SER A 63 9.34 12.02 -6.99
CA SER A 63 10.79 11.84 -7.02
C SER A 63 11.27 10.39 -6.84
N THR A 64 10.41 9.41 -6.52
CA THR A 64 10.82 8.02 -6.25
C THR A 64 10.81 7.13 -7.50
N SER A 65 10.39 7.64 -8.66
CA SER A 65 10.52 6.95 -9.96
C SER A 65 11.83 7.29 -10.69
N ALA A 66 12.99 7.07 -10.05
CA ALA A 66 14.27 6.97 -10.77
C ALA A 66 15.39 6.48 -9.84
N SER A 67 15.79 5.21 -9.99
CA SER A 67 17.18 4.73 -9.82
C SER A 67 17.30 3.32 -10.41
#